data_AF-A0A6P1P191-F1
#
_entry.id   AF-A0A6P1P191-F1
#
_cell.length_a   1.000
_cell.length_b   1.000
_cell.length_c   1.000
_cell.angle_alpha   90.00
_cell.angle_beta   90.00
_cell.angle_gamma   90.00
#
_symmetry.space_group_name_H-M   'P 1'
#
loop_
_entity.id
_entity.type
_entity.pdbx_description
1 polymer ?
#
loop_
_entity_poly.entity_id
_entity_poly.type
_entity_poly.pdbx_seq_one_letter_code
_entity_poly.pdbx_strand_id
1 'polypeptide(L)'
;MERKGNDIELTFDWAKLENFNEGGLILGKTKLTIKGISKEKFKVYFDGAKWRPLTDPIDFVNSCQEVANTEIDEELKQIQLDGMYDTEKENYWIEWSFNYESCELEWNSHVTFTEWKEGKLPND
;
A
#
# COMPACT_ATOMS: atom_id res chain seq x y z
N MET A 1 6.58 -5.54 0.13
CA MET A 1 5.39 -5.87 -0.67
C MET A 1 5.82 -6.89 -1.71
N GLU A 2 4.97 -7.86 -2.05
CA GLU A 2 5.27 -8.93 -3.01
C GLU A 2 4.06 -9.14 -3.94
N ARG A 3 4.29 -9.41 -5.23
CA ARG A 3 3.24 -9.73 -6.20
C ARG A 3 3.23 -11.22 -6.52
N LYS A 4 2.06 -11.86 -6.40
CA LYS A 4 1.83 -13.30 -6.68
C LYS A 4 0.72 -13.44 -7.70
N GLY A 5 1.08 -13.44 -8.98
CA GLY A 5 0.10 -13.41 -10.07
C GLY A 5 -0.71 -12.11 -10.04
N ASN A 6 -2.02 -12.25 -9.80
CA ASN A 6 -2.95 -11.12 -9.68
C ASN A 6 -3.18 -10.68 -8.23
N ASP A 7 -2.41 -11.23 -7.28
CA ASP A 7 -2.55 -10.87 -5.88
C ASP A 7 -1.35 -10.03 -5.43
N ILE A 8 -1.58 -9.12 -4.49
CA ILE A 8 -0.53 -8.35 -3.80
C ILE A 8 -0.56 -8.72 -2.33
N GLU A 9 0.61 -9.03 -1.80
CA GLU A 9 0.82 -9.25 -0.37
C GLU A 9 1.70 -8.14 0.22
N LEU A 10 1.17 -7.52 1.26
CA LEU A 10 1.80 -6.48 2.05
C LEU A 10 2.03 -7.03 3.45
N THR A 11 3.23 -6.83 3.99
CA THR A 11 3.53 -7.15 5.39
C THR A 11 4.06 -5.91 6.06
N PHE A 12 3.43 -5.54 7.17
CA PHE A 12 3.80 -4.37 7.96
C PHE A 12 3.75 -4.72 9.45
N ASP A 13 4.57 -4.02 10.22
CA ASP A 13 4.69 -4.17 11.66
C ASP A 13 4.27 -2.86 12.32
N TRP A 14 3.01 -2.81 12.79
CA TRP A 14 2.42 -1.57 13.31
C TRP A 14 3.05 -1.12 14.64
N ALA A 15 3.68 -2.05 15.37
CA ALA A 15 4.32 -1.74 16.65
C ALA A 15 5.50 -0.76 16.52
N LYS A 16 5.99 -0.54 15.29
CA LYS A 16 7.12 0.36 14.98
C LYS A 16 6.72 1.74 14.47
N LEU A 17 5.43 2.08 14.42
CA LEU A 17 4.97 3.40 13.97
C LEU A 17 5.10 4.43 15.10
N GLU A 18 5.97 5.42 14.92
CA GLU A 18 6.32 6.42 15.94
C GLU A 18 5.18 7.42 16.27
N ASN A 19 4.12 7.48 15.46
CA ASN A 19 3.09 8.53 15.53
C ASN A 19 1.67 8.01 15.90
N PHE A 20 1.55 6.91 16.63
CA PHE A 20 0.25 6.39 17.05
C PHE A 20 -0.29 7.14 18.29
N ASN A 21 -1.24 8.06 18.06
CA ASN A 21 -1.67 9.03 19.08
C ASN A 21 -3.00 8.71 19.79
N GLU A 22 -3.77 7.70 19.38
CA GLU A 22 -5.11 7.48 19.93
C GLU A 22 -5.47 6.00 20.16
N GLY A 23 -6.50 5.77 20.99
CA GLY A 23 -6.84 4.44 21.52
C GLY A 23 -7.15 3.39 20.45
N GLY A 24 -6.83 2.13 20.76
CA GLY A 24 -7.02 1.00 19.88
C GLY A 24 -6.15 -0.21 20.26
N LEU A 25 -6.12 -1.19 19.36
CA LEU A 25 -5.18 -2.29 19.39
C LEU A 25 -3.95 -1.93 18.56
N ILE A 26 -2.78 -2.25 19.07
CA ILE A 26 -1.53 -2.17 18.32
C ILE A 26 -1.23 -3.57 17.85
N LEU A 27 -1.33 -3.76 16.54
CA LEU A 27 -1.13 -5.05 15.90
C LEU A 27 0.37 -5.33 15.77
N GLY A 28 0.75 -6.59 15.92
CA GLY A 28 2.10 -7.02 15.56
C GLY A 28 2.28 -7.07 14.05
N LYS A 29 3.17 -7.96 13.61
CA LYS A 29 3.33 -8.29 12.20
C LYS A 29 1.97 -8.68 11.61
N THR A 30 1.56 -7.91 10.62
CA THR A 30 0.26 -8.01 9.95
C THR A 30 0.50 -8.20 8.46
N LYS A 31 -0.30 -9.06 7.84
CA LYS A 31 -0.30 -9.33 6.41
C LYS A 31 -1.61 -8.83 5.81
N LEU A 32 -1.53 -7.91 4.86
CA LEU A 32 -2.64 -7.50 4.02
C LEU A 32 -2.49 -8.18 2.66
N THR A 33 -3.55 -8.84 2.20
CA THR A 33 -3.60 -9.48 0.89
C THR A 33 -4.72 -8.84 0.07
N ILE A 34 -4.37 -8.27 -1.08
CA ILE A 34 -5.32 -7.77 -2.08
C ILE A 34 -5.40 -8.83 -3.16
N LYS A 35 -6.59 -9.43 -3.34
CA LYS A 35 -6.80 -10.56 -4.25
C LYS A 35 -7.53 -10.14 -5.52
N GLY A 36 -7.22 -10.85 -6.61
CA GLY A 36 -7.99 -10.77 -7.85
C GLY A 36 -7.86 -9.41 -8.55
N ILE A 37 -6.65 -8.85 -8.56
CA ILE A 37 -6.38 -7.57 -9.22
C ILE A 37 -6.67 -7.67 -10.71
N SER A 38 -7.39 -6.67 -11.22
CA SER A 38 -7.79 -6.61 -12.62
C SER A 38 -7.94 -5.16 -13.11
N LYS A 39 -8.06 -4.99 -14.43
CA LYS A 39 -8.29 -3.70 -15.10
C LYS A 39 -7.27 -2.62 -14.71
N GLU A 40 -6.01 -3.03 -14.54
CA GLU A 40 -4.92 -2.14 -14.16
C GLU A 40 -4.73 -1.03 -15.20
N LYS A 41 -4.55 0.19 -14.71
CA LYS A 41 -4.25 1.38 -15.51
C LYS A 41 -3.11 2.14 -14.84
N PHE A 42 -2.13 2.51 -15.64
CA PHE A 42 -0.99 3.33 -15.22
C PHE A 42 -1.03 4.65 -15.98
N LYS A 43 -1.07 5.76 -15.23
CA LYS A 43 -0.83 7.10 -15.79
C LYS A 43 0.48 7.63 -15.23
N VAL A 44 1.24 8.29 -16.08
CA VAL A 44 2.49 8.96 -15.68
C VAL A 44 2.40 10.43 -15.96
N TYR A 45 2.64 11.22 -14.91
CA TYR A 45 2.73 12.67 -14.96
C TYR A 45 4.20 13.09 -14.96
N PHE A 46 4.55 14.03 -15.84
CA PHE A 46 5.92 14.49 -16.09
C PHE A 46 6.10 16.01 -16.04
N ASP A 47 5.00 16.75 -15.82
CA ASP A 47 4.99 18.22 -15.77
C ASP A 47 3.82 18.70 -14.89
N GLY A 48 3.57 18.01 -13.77
CA GLY A 48 2.50 18.28 -12.78
C GLY A 48 1.05 18.11 -13.25
N ALA A 49 0.73 18.49 -14.49
CA ALA A 49 -0.60 18.45 -15.08
C ALA A 49 -0.68 17.61 -16.36
N LYS A 50 0.45 17.41 -17.06
CA LYS A 50 0.50 16.57 -18.27
C LYS A 50 0.73 15.13 -17.88
N TRP A 51 -0.07 14.25 -18.47
CA TRP A 51 0.06 12.81 -18.28
C TRP A 51 -0.01 12.05 -19.60
N ARG A 52 0.54 10.83 -19.59
CA ARG A 52 0.36 9.82 -20.64
C ARG A 52 0.07 8.45 -20.04
N PRO A 53 -0.69 7.58 -20.72
CA PRO A 53 -0.83 6.20 -20.30
C PRO A 53 0.54 5.50 -20.42
N LEU A 54 0.88 4.65 -19.46
CA LEU A 54 2.00 3.75 -19.60
C LEU A 54 1.50 2.42 -20.16
N THR A 55 2.09 2.01 -21.28
CA THR A 55 1.68 0.79 -22.00
C THR A 55 2.28 -0.47 -21.41
N ASP A 56 3.45 -0.35 -20.79
CA ASP A 56 4.12 -1.46 -20.13
C ASP A 56 3.87 -1.39 -18.61
N PRO A 57 3.50 -2.49 -17.94
CA PRO A 57 3.36 -2.48 -16.50
C PRO A 57 4.72 -2.20 -15.86
N ILE A 58 4.78 -1.16 -15.03
CA ILE A 58 5.92 -0.92 -14.16
C ILE A 58 5.81 -1.88 -12.98
N ASP A 59 6.94 -2.39 -12.52
CA ASP A 59 7.02 -3.05 -11.22
C ASP A 59 6.86 -1.99 -10.12
N PHE A 60 5.62 -1.51 -9.96
CA PHE A 60 5.28 -0.45 -9.01
C PHE A 60 5.70 -0.84 -7.59
N VAL A 61 5.59 -2.14 -7.30
CA VAL A 61 5.90 -2.72 -5.99
C VAL A 61 7.36 -2.51 -5.60
N ASN A 62 8.28 -2.77 -6.54
CA ASN A 62 9.71 -2.69 -6.26
C ASN A 62 10.33 -1.35 -6.66
N SER A 63 9.60 -0.50 -7.39
CA SER A 63 10.17 0.71 -7.97
C SER A 63 9.62 2.02 -7.39
N CYS A 64 8.53 1.95 -6.63
CA CYS A 64 7.96 3.13 -6.00
C CYS A 64 8.73 3.46 -4.71
N GLN A 65 9.37 4.62 -4.67
CA GLN A 65 10.11 5.07 -3.49
C GLN A 65 9.19 5.70 -2.44
N GLU A 66 8.11 6.33 -2.90
CA GLU A 66 7.14 7.01 -2.05
C GLU A 66 5.73 6.75 -2.57
N VAL A 67 4.85 6.28 -1.69
CA VAL A 67 3.41 6.18 -1.97
C VAL A 67 2.71 7.33 -1.25
N ALA A 68 1.87 8.06 -1.97
CA ALA A 68 1.04 9.12 -1.42
C ALA A 68 -0.37 9.04 -2.03
N ASN A 69 -1.32 9.80 -1.48
CA ASN A 69 -2.66 10.00 -2.04
C ASN A 69 -3.34 8.70 -2.51
N THR A 70 -3.58 7.78 -1.58
CA THR A 70 -4.37 6.57 -1.85
C THR A 70 -5.87 6.88 -1.78
N GLU A 71 -6.62 6.43 -2.79
CA GLU A 71 -8.08 6.43 -2.78
C GLU A 71 -8.59 4.99 -2.85
N ILE A 72 -9.61 4.69 -2.03
CA ILE A 72 -10.28 3.39 -2.01
C ILE A 72 -11.77 3.63 -2.21
N ASP A 73 -12.31 3.07 -3.28
CA ASP A 73 -13.75 3.00 -3.53
C ASP A 73 -14.22 1.56 -3.24
N GLU A 74 -14.85 1.36 -2.09
CA GLU A 74 -15.33 0.05 -1.66
C GLU A 74 -16.55 -0.43 -2.47
N GLU A 75 -17.36 0.49 -3.00
CA GLU A 75 -18.55 0.14 -3.79
C GLU A 75 -18.14 -0.40 -5.17
N LEU A 76 -17.17 0.26 -5.80
CA LEU A 76 -16.61 -0.15 -7.09
C LEU A 76 -15.49 -1.18 -6.97
N LYS A 77 -15.07 -1.49 -5.73
CA LYS A 77 -13.88 -2.29 -5.41
C LYS A 77 -12.68 -1.84 -6.25
N GLN A 78 -12.36 -0.57 -6.13
CA GLN A 78 -11.26 0.06 -6.85
C GLN A 78 -10.26 0.68 -5.87
N ILE A 79 -8.99 0.51 -6.16
CA ILE A 79 -7.90 1.19 -5.46
C ILE A 79 -7.18 2.06 -6.47
N GLN A 80 -6.83 3.27 -6.05
CA GLN A 80 -5.86 4.14 -6.70
C GLN A 80 -4.68 4.37 -5.76
N LEU A 81 -3.48 4.13 -6.26
CA LEU A 81 -2.22 4.40 -5.59
C LEU A 81 -1.44 5.40 -6.43
N ASP A 82 -1.09 6.52 -5.80
CA ASP A 82 -0.18 7.47 -6.39
C ASP A 82 1.21 7.32 -5.77
N GLY A 83 2.25 7.58 -6.55
CA GLY A 83 3.60 7.52 -6.02
C GLY A 83 4.66 8.03 -6.96
N MET A 84 5.83 8.32 -6.38
CA MET A 84 7.00 8.73 -7.14
C MET A 84 7.74 7.50 -7.67
N TYR A 85 8.07 7.54 -8.95
CA TYR A 85 8.83 6.53 -9.66
C TYR A 85 10.05 7.19 -10.29
N ASP A 86 11.22 6.81 -9.79
CA ASP A 86 12.48 7.34 -10.26
C ASP A 86 13.13 6.35 -11.22
N THR A 87 13.50 6.85 -12.39
CA THR A 87 14.43 6.16 -13.28
C THR A 87 15.80 6.83 -13.18
N GLU A 88 16.85 6.19 -13.70
CA GLU A 88 18.18 6.82 -13.78
C GLU A 88 18.20 8.17 -14.53
N LYS A 89 17.14 8.48 -15.30
CA LYS A 89 17.08 9.64 -16.20
C LYS A 89 16.07 10.69 -15.76
N GLU A 90 14.93 10.27 -15.24
CA GLU A 90 13.79 11.14 -14.95
C GLU A 90 12.97 10.58 -13.78
N ASN A 91 12.33 11.50 -13.06
CA ASN A 91 11.39 11.20 -11.98
C ASN A 91 9.98 11.46 -12.48
N TYR A 92 9.09 10.52 -12.20
CA TYR A 92 7.71 10.53 -12.65
C TYR A 92 6.77 10.39 -11.46
N TRP A 93 5.65 11.09 -11.52
CA TRP A 93 4.52 10.75 -10.65
C TRP A 93 3.67 9.71 -11.37
N ILE A 94 3.40 8.58 -10.72
CA ILE A 94 2.60 7.49 -11.27
C ILE A 94 1.30 7.42 -10.50
N GLU A 95 0.20 7.32 -11.23
CA GLU A 95 -1.10 6.91 -10.71
C GLU A 95 -1.37 5.50 -11.24
N TRP A 96 -1.49 4.55 -10.32
CA TRP A 96 -1.88 3.18 -10.59
C TRP A 96 -3.28 2.94 -10.04
N SER A 97 -4.24 2.64 -10.92
CA SER A 97 -5.58 2.26 -10.52
C SER A 97 -5.92 0.86 -10.97
N PHE A 98 -6.64 0.13 -10.12
CA PHE A 98 -7.05 -1.25 -10.41
C PHE A 98 -8.30 -1.65 -9.63
N ASN A 99 -9.02 -2.63 -10.16
CA ASN A 99 -10.11 -3.29 -9.44
C ASN A 99 -9.57 -4.48 -8.65
N TYR A 100 -10.21 -4.81 -7.54
CA TYR A 100 -9.89 -5.97 -6.71
C TYR A 100 -11.14 -6.81 -6.40
N GLU A 101 -10.94 -8.08 -6.04
CA GLU A 101 -12.02 -8.98 -5.63
C GLU A 101 -12.27 -8.89 -4.12
N SER A 102 -11.20 -9.00 -3.32
CA SER A 102 -11.23 -8.90 -1.87
C SER A 102 -9.94 -8.33 -1.31
N CYS A 103 -10.03 -7.76 -0.11
CA CYS A 103 -8.90 -7.40 0.74
C CYS A 103 -9.02 -8.19 2.03
N GLU A 104 -7.97 -8.91 2.41
CA GLU A 104 -7.92 -9.73 3.61
C GLU A 104 -6.78 -9.28 4.51
N LEU A 105 -7.07 -9.09 5.80
CA LEU A 105 -6.09 -8.71 6.80
C LEU A 105 -5.89 -9.86 7.79
N GLU A 106 -4.67 -10.36 7.90
CA GLU A 106 -4.26 -11.38 8.86
C GLU A 106 -3.28 -10.76 9.87
N TRP A 107 -3.52 -10.95 11.17
CA TRP A 107 -2.62 -10.51 12.24
C TRP A 107 -2.40 -11.62 13.25
N ASN A 108 -1.16 -11.76 13.71
CA ASN A 108 -0.77 -12.85 14.62
C ASN A 108 -1.00 -12.49 16.10
N SER A 109 -0.86 -11.22 16.44
CA SER A 109 -0.89 -10.76 17.82
C SER A 109 -1.28 -9.29 17.90
N HIS A 110 -1.66 -8.87 19.10
CA HIS A 110 -1.94 -7.48 19.42
C HIS A 110 -1.59 -7.19 20.88
N VAL A 111 -1.38 -5.92 21.19
CA VAL A 111 -1.43 -5.39 22.56
C VAL A 111 -2.42 -4.24 22.62
N THR A 112 -2.95 -3.96 23.80
CA THR A 112 -3.74 -2.75 24.00
C THR A 112 -2.85 -1.50 23.97
N PHE A 113 -3.43 -0.35 23.66
CA PHE A 113 -2.73 0.93 23.75
C PHE A 113 -2.10 1.20 25.12
N THR A 114 -2.78 0.80 26.21
CA THR A 114 -2.25 0.92 27.58
C THR A 114 -0.99 0.07 27.76
N GLU A 115 -1.03 -1.19 27.34
CA GLU A 115 0.12 -2.10 27.42
C GLU A 115 1.31 -1.61 26.60
N TRP A 116 1.05 -1.04 25.42
CA TRP A 116 2.11 -0.45 24.60
C TRP A 116 2.74 0.78 25.23
N LYS A 117 1.94 1.66 25.86
CA LYS A 117 2.46 2.78 26.65
C LYS A 117 3.32 2.33 27.84
N GLU A 118 3.06 1.13 28.36
CA GLU A 118 3.89 0.48 29.38
C GLU A 118 5.13 -0.22 28.79
N GLY A 119 5.34 -0.15 27.47
CA GLY A 119 6.49 -0.71 26.77
C GLY A 119 6.32 -2.16 26.29
N LYS A 120 5.12 -2.75 26.41
CA LYS A 120 4.86 -4.08 25.83
C LYS A 120 4.71 -3.98 24.32
N LEU A 121 5.23 -4.97 23.61
CA LEU A 121 5.10 -5.10 22.17
C LEU A 121 4.31 -6.38 21.84
N PRO A 122 3.57 -6.41 20.72
CA PRO A 122 2.97 -7.64 20.21
C PRO A 122 4.04 -8.70 19.94
N ASN A 123 3.69 -9.98 20.12
CA ASN A 123 4.58 -11.09 19.78
C ASN A 123 4.70 -11.26 18.26
N ASP A 124 5.89 -11.61 17.78
CA ASP A 124 6.13 -11.95 16.36
C ASP A 124 5.52 -13.30 15.95
#